data_AF-A0A424L6H2-F1
#
_entry.id   AF-A0A424L6H2-F1
#
_cell.length_a   1.000
_cell.length_b   1.000
_cell.length_c   1.000
_cell.angle_alpha   90.00
_cell.angle_beta   90.00
_cell.angle_gamma   90.00
#
_symmetry.space_group_name_H-M   'P 1'
#
loop_
_entity.id
_entity.type
_entity.pdbx_description
1 polymer ?
#
loop_
_entity_poly.entity_id
_entity_poly.type
_entity_poly.pdbx_seq_one_letter_code
_entity_poly.pdbx_strand_id
1 'polypeptide(L)'
;MKYELTTSYGWADVTLQYDNDPSVCLMINGLVRERRAEHSQDTASTRIHLRSPAQTAYEYHEFIEGVVEYESDHIIARIIAGNEELLARRVART
;
A
#
# COMPACT_ATOMS: atom_id res chain seq x y z
N MET A 1 -9.71 9.61 -8.47
CA MET A 1 -9.02 8.73 -9.45
C MET A 1 -8.55 7.48 -8.71
N LYS A 2 -8.52 6.29 -9.35
CA LYS A 2 -7.96 5.07 -8.73
C LYS A 2 -6.57 4.80 -9.26
N TYR A 3 -5.67 4.44 -8.35
CA TYR A 3 -4.28 4.14 -8.60
C TYR A 3 -3.95 2.74 -8.11
N GLU A 4 -3.01 2.09 -8.79
CA GLU A 4 -2.54 0.75 -8.41
C GLU A 4 -1.02 0.68 -8.48
N LEU A 5 -0.38 0.19 -7.42
CA LEU A 5 1.05 -0.11 -7.37
C LEU A 5 1.21 -1.62 -7.21
N THR A 6 1.88 -2.28 -8.15
CA THR A 6 1.96 -3.74 -8.20
C THR A 6 3.43 -4.17 -8.33
N THR A 7 3.83 -5.17 -7.54
CA THR A 7 5.14 -5.81 -7.61
C THR A 7 5.03 -7.28 -7.22
N SER A 8 6.06 -8.08 -7.53
CA SER A 8 6.20 -9.42 -6.99
C SER A 8 7.31 -9.46 -5.94
N TYR A 9 7.16 -10.37 -4.97
CA TYR A 9 8.16 -10.63 -3.94
C TYR A 9 8.16 -12.12 -3.56
N GLY A 10 9.15 -12.86 -4.07
CA GLY A 10 9.16 -14.33 -3.98
C GLY A 10 7.99 -14.92 -4.76
N TRP A 11 7.06 -15.58 -4.05
CA TRP A 11 5.81 -16.13 -4.62
C TRP A 11 4.57 -15.25 -4.32
N ALA A 12 4.78 -14.06 -3.76
CA ALA A 12 3.71 -13.14 -3.45
C ALA A 12 3.56 -12.08 -4.55
N ASP A 13 2.42 -12.08 -5.23
CA ASP A 13 2.00 -10.97 -6.08
C ASP A 13 1.30 -9.93 -5.20
N VAL A 14 1.91 -8.75 -5.09
CA VAL A 14 1.46 -7.69 -4.19
C VAL A 14 0.86 -6.55 -5.00
N THR A 15 -0.35 -6.17 -4.61
CA THR A 15 -1.05 -5.03 -5.20
C THR A 15 -1.52 -4.09 -4.10
N LEU A 16 -1.11 -2.83 -4.20
CA LEU A 16 -1.56 -1.74 -3.34
C LEU A 16 -2.45 -0.81 -4.17
N GLN A 17 -3.75 -0.81 -3.85
CA GLN A 17 -4.73 0.07 -4.46
C GLN A 17 -5.00 1.26 -3.56
N TYR A 18 -5.09 2.45 -4.16
CA TYR A 18 -5.39 3.69 -3.46
C TYR A 18 -6.09 4.67 -4.39
N ASP A 19 -6.77 5.67 -3.83
CA ASP A 19 -7.41 6.75 -4.60
C ASP A 19 -7.01 8.13 -4.08
N ASN A 20 -7.68 9.19 -4.54
CA ASN A 20 -7.42 10.56 -4.09
C ASN A 20 -7.90 10.81 -2.66
N ASP A 21 -8.94 10.08 -2.27
CA ASP A 21 -9.43 10.07 -0.92
C ASP A 21 -8.54 9.11 -0.10
N PRO A 22 -8.43 9.27 1.22
CA PRO A 22 -7.66 8.33 2.03
C PRO A 22 -8.33 6.95 2.11
N SER A 23 -8.24 6.14 1.05
CA SER A 23 -8.75 4.78 0.95
C SER A 23 -7.68 3.88 0.34
N VAL A 24 -7.24 2.86 1.08
CA VAL A 24 -6.13 1.98 0.70
C VAL A 24 -6.53 0.53 0.88
N CYS A 25 -6.15 -0.32 -0.07
CA CYS A 25 -6.38 -1.75 -0.05
C CYS A 25 -5.10 -2.51 -0.41
N LEU A 26 -4.66 -3.39 0.48
CA LEU A 26 -3.54 -4.30 0.25
C LEU A 26 -4.08 -5.66 -0.19
N MET A 27 -3.59 -6.14 -1.33
CA MET A 27 -3.89 -7.45 -1.88
C MET A 27 -2.59 -8.25 -2.01
N ILE A 28 -2.67 -9.54 -1.68
CA ILE A 28 -1.57 -10.49 -1.85
C ILE A 28 -2.13 -11.74 -2.52
N ASN A 29 -1.58 -12.11 -3.67
CA ASN A 29 -2.04 -13.21 -4.53
C ASN A 29 -3.52 -13.05 -4.92
N GLY A 30 -3.91 -11.82 -5.28
CA GLY A 30 -5.28 -11.47 -5.65
C GLY A 30 -6.29 -11.42 -4.49
N LEU A 31 -5.89 -11.78 -3.26
CA LEU A 31 -6.75 -11.75 -2.09
C LEU A 31 -6.60 -10.44 -1.32
N VAL A 32 -7.73 -9.79 -0.98
CA VAL A 32 -7.74 -8.64 -0.07
C VAL A 32 -7.28 -9.09 1.30
N ARG A 33 -6.18 -8.53 1.78
CA ARG A 33 -5.62 -8.81 3.10
C ARG A 33 -6.04 -7.80 4.13
N GLU A 34 -6.01 -6.53 3.75
CA GLU A 34 -6.41 -5.43 4.59
C GLU A 34 -6.94 -4.28 3.73
N ARG A 35 -7.91 -3.54 4.27
CA ARG A 35 -8.42 -2.30 3.67
C ARG A 35 -8.72 -1.32 4.79
N ARG A 36 -8.31 -0.06 4.60
CA ARG A 36 -8.68 1.04 5.49
C ARG A 36 -9.09 2.25 4.67
N ALA A 37 -10.07 2.96 5.17
CA ALA A 37 -10.48 4.25 4.64
C ALA A 37 -10.67 5.23 5.79
N GLU A 38 -10.17 6.45 5.64
CA GLU A 38 -10.41 7.55 6.55
C GLU A 38 -11.32 8.59 5.90
N HIS A 39 -12.32 9.04 6.65
CA HIS A 39 -13.33 10.00 6.19
C HIS A 39 -13.15 11.39 6.85
N SER A 40 -11.99 11.64 7.44
CA SER A 40 -11.72 12.86 8.19
C SER A 40 -11.59 14.06 7.24
N GLN A 41 -12.51 15.02 7.37
CA GLN A 41 -12.60 16.24 6.55
C GLN A 41 -11.40 17.20 6.72
N ASP A 42 -10.50 16.93 7.66
CA ASP A 42 -9.45 17.86 8.09
C ASP A 42 -8.06 17.20 8.08
N THR A 43 -7.58 16.84 6.89
CA THR A 43 -6.31 16.12 6.74
C THR A 43 -5.42 16.76 5.68
N ALA A 44 -4.73 17.82 6.08
CA ALA A 44 -3.62 18.37 5.31
C ALA A 44 -2.56 17.30 5.00
N SER A 45 -2.41 16.32 5.90
CA SER A 45 -1.66 15.08 5.67
C SER A 45 -2.33 13.88 6.36
N THR A 46 -2.33 12.72 5.71
CA THR A 46 -2.78 11.43 6.28
C THR A 46 -1.81 10.33 5.88
N ARG A 47 -1.51 9.40 6.78
CA ARG A 47 -0.73 8.20 6.47
C ARG A 47 -1.52 6.95 6.80
N ILE A 48 -1.77 6.11 5.80
CA ILE A 48 -2.39 4.80 5.97
C ILE A 48 -1.32 3.73 5.80
N HIS A 49 -1.21 2.86 6.80
CA HIS A 49 -0.25 1.75 6.82
C HIS A 49 -1.01 0.44 7.02
N LEU A 50 -0.91 -0.45 6.04
CA LEU A 50 -1.50 -1.79 6.01
C LEU A 50 -0.38 -2.82 6.09
N ARG A 51 -0.62 -3.93 6.79
CA ARG A 51 0.41 -4.95 7.03
C ARG A 51 -0.20 -6.33 7.14
N SER A 52 0.31 -7.29 6.36
CA SER A 52 -0.18 -8.66 6.37
C SER A 52 0.96 -9.67 6.31
N PRO A 53 0.91 -10.75 7.12
CA PRO A 53 1.86 -11.85 6.97
C PRO A 53 1.58 -12.58 5.66
N ALA A 54 2.64 -12.97 4.96
CA ALA A 54 2.57 -13.77 3.75
C ALA A 54 3.65 -14.85 3.77
N GLN A 55 3.29 -16.00 3.19
CA GLN A 55 4.29 -17.00 2.85
C GLN A 55 5.01 -16.52 1.59
N THR A 56 6.30 -16.22 1.72
CA THR A 56 7.16 -15.88 0.59
C THR A 56 8.08 -17.07 0.27
N ALA A 57 8.84 -16.96 -0.82
CA ALA A 57 9.89 -17.93 -1.12
C ALA A 57 11.07 -17.83 -0.13
N TYR A 58 11.12 -16.78 0.68
CA TYR A 58 12.23 -16.43 1.56
C TYR A 58 11.94 -16.79 3.02
N GLU A 59 10.73 -16.51 3.51
CA GLU A 59 10.33 -16.82 4.89
C GLU A 59 8.81 -17.05 5.03
N TYR A 60 8.42 -17.92 5.98
CA TYR A 60 7.02 -18.27 6.25
C TYR A 60 6.25 -17.20 7.05
N HIS A 61 6.93 -16.20 7.64
CA HIS A 61 6.33 -15.18 8.51
C HIS A 61 6.69 -13.75 8.10
N GLU A 62 7.02 -13.56 6.84
CA GLU A 62 7.39 -12.24 6.36
C GLU A 62 6.17 -11.34 6.24
N PHE A 63 6.31 -10.09 6.65
CA PHE A 63 5.25 -9.11 6.51
C PHE A 63 5.44 -8.34 5.22
N ILE A 64 4.36 -8.28 4.44
CA ILE A 64 4.22 -7.37 3.32
C ILE A 64 3.40 -6.18 3.81
N GLU A 65 3.89 -5.00 3.51
CA GLU A 65 3.36 -3.74 4.00
C GLU A 65 3.04 -2.81 2.83
N GLY A 66 1.88 -2.15 2.91
CA GLY A 66 1.47 -1.09 2.00
C GLY A 66 1.35 0.21 2.77
N VAL A 67 2.14 1.22 2.39
CA VAL A 67 2.12 2.54 3.02
C VAL A 67 1.70 3.57 1.99
N VAL A 68 0.65 4.35 2.31
CA VAL A 68 0.22 5.48 1.48
C VAL A 68 0.19 6.74 2.33
N GLU A 69 0.97 7.73 1.91
CA GLU A 69 1.03 9.07 2.48
C GLU A 69 0.29 10.02 1.54
N TYR A 70 -0.72 10.67 2.08
CA TYR A 70 -1.56 11.66 1.42
C TYR A 70 -1.12 13.02 1.90
N GLU A 71 -0.71 13.87 0.98
CA GLU A 71 -0.42 15.28 1.21
C GLU A 71 -1.42 16.14 0.43
N SER A 72 -1.37 17.46 0.61
CA SER A 72 -2.31 18.37 -0.07
C SER A 72 -2.24 18.31 -1.61
N ASP A 73 -1.06 18.13 -2.19
CA ASP A 73 -0.81 18.21 -3.64
C ASP A 73 -0.38 16.88 -4.28
N HIS A 74 -0.07 15.87 -3.47
CA HIS A 74 0.44 14.59 -3.96
C HIS A 74 0.13 13.41 -3.04
N ILE A 75 0.31 12.22 -3.56
CA ILE A 75 0.22 10.94 -2.84
C ILE A 75 1.51 10.17 -3.07
N ILE A 76 2.09 9.60 -2.01
CA ILE A 76 3.24 8.69 -2.06
C ILE A 76 2.78 7.32 -1.60
N ALA A 77 2.89 6.32 -2.48
CA ALA A 77 2.59 4.93 -2.16
C ALA A 77 3.87 4.09 -2.18
N ARG A 78 4.03 3.17 -1.22
CA ARG A 78 5.17 2.26 -1.07
C ARG A 78 4.72 0.85 -0.75
N ILE A 79 5.43 -0.12 -1.30
CA ILE A 79 5.35 -1.54 -0.91
C ILE A 79 6.67 -1.91 -0.25
N ILE A 80 6.59 -2.47 0.96
CA ILE A 80 7.74 -2.85 1.78
C ILE A 80 7.60 -4.32 2.16
N ALA A 81 8.68 -5.09 2.06
CA ALA A 81 8.75 -6.46 2.57
C ALA A 81 10.19 -6.76 2.99
N GLY A 82 10.40 -7.63 3.98
CA GLY A 82 11.76 -7.99 4.42
C GLY A 82 12.61 -6.85 4.97
N ASN A 83 11.96 -5.76 5.43
CA ASN A 83 12.60 -4.47 5.77
C ASN A 83 13.21 -3.72 4.57
N GLU A 84 12.86 -4.08 3.34
CA GLU A 84 13.28 -3.39 2.12
C GLU A 84 12.09 -2.72 1.42
N GLU A 85 12.31 -1.52 0.88
CA GLU A 85 11.35 -0.88 -0.02
C GLU A 85 11.47 -1.55 -1.39
N LEU A 86 10.42 -2.25 -1.80
CA LEU A 86 10.39 -2.95 -3.07
C LEU A 86 10.03 -2.03 -4.22
N LEU A 87 9.08 -1.12 -3.97
CA LEU A 87 8.57 -0.21 -4.97
C LEU A 87 7.92 1.02 -4.33
N ALA A 88 8.14 2.18 -4.95
CA ALA A 88 7.50 3.43 -4.57
C ALA A 88 6.95 4.17 -5.79
N ARG A 89 5.86 4.92 -5.59
CA ARG A 89 5.33 5.83 -6.60
C ARG A 89 4.78 7.10 -5.96
N ARG A 90 5.11 8.23 -6.58
CA ARG A 90 4.52 9.54 -6.31
C ARG A 90 3.55 9.91 -7.43
N VAL A 91 2.34 10.32 -7.09
CA VAL A 91 1.35 10.84 -8.04
C VAL A 91 0.81 12.19 -7.57
N ALA A 92 0.41 13.05 -8.50
CA ALA A 92 -0.29 14.28 -8.15
C ALA A 92 -1.67 13.93 -7.56
N ARG A 93 -2.09 14.69 -6.54
CA ARG A 93 -3.42 14.58 -5.93
C ARG A 93 -4.29 15.67 -6.54
N THR A 94 -5.20 15.27 -7.43
CA THR A 94 -6.10 16.16 -8.20
C THR A 94 -7.52 15.66 -8.16
#